data_AF-A0A822FE77-F1
#
_entry.id   AF-A0A822FE77-F1
#
_cell.length_a   1.000
_cell.length_b   1.000
_cell.length_c   1.000
_cell.angle_alpha   90.00
_cell.angle_beta   90.00
_cell.angle_gamma   90.00
#
_symmetry.space_group_name_H-M   'P 1'
#
loop_
_entity.id
_entity.type
_entity.pdbx_description
1 polymer ?
#
loop_
_entity_poly.entity_id
_entity_poly.type
_entity_poly.pdbx_seq_one_letter_code
_entity_poly.pdbx_strand_id
1 'polypeptide(L)'
;MATGNKPNLCSICNKLPGIRFCIGCNKYFCPKDFREHEKQLAMKFDNEVVRSHDELLDQIQKLEQSNYLSSDLFAQIEQWKKTTINKVERATEKAHHELTELIDKKRAAITKQLQLITKEIRSRREEEIFVENDIDQLKQEIEKIKQKLEILIQKDKNQSIIVENSQIDWNRLIYVREIQDEHEIQGKQRNYEYFQPKF
;
A
#
# COMPACT_ATOMS: atom_id res chain seq x y z
N MET A 1 -13.20 80.83 21.70
CA MET A 1 -12.44 80.01 22.68
C MET A 1 -11.48 79.13 21.88
N ALA A 2 -10.18 79.41 21.96
CA ALA A 2 -9.16 78.72 21.17
C ALA A 2 -8.73 77.43 21.89
N THR A 3 -9.07 76.27 21.32
CA THR A 3 -8.48 75.00 21.74
C THR A 3 -7.06 74.92 21.17
N GLY A 4 -6.07 75.26 22.00
CA GLY A 4 -4.65 75.08 21.65
C GLY A 4 -4.37 73.60 21.40
N ASN A 5 -4.16 73.25 20.14
CA ASN A 5 -3.81 71.90 19.72
C ASN A 5 -2.43 71.57 20.31
N LYS A 6 -2.37 70.79 21.40
CA LYS A 6 -1.08 70.32 21.95
C LYS A 6 -0.39 69.51 20.85
N PRO A 7 0.81 69.89 20.38
CA PRO A 7 1.48 69.13 19.34
C PRO A 7 1.73 67.71 19.86
N ASN A 8 1.27 66.70 19.13
CA ASN A 8 1.55 65.31 19.46
C ASN A 8 3.07 65.16 19.55
N LEU A 9 3.59 64.80 20.72
CA LEU A 9 5.02 64.60 20.92
C LEU A 9 5.43 63.23 20.37
N CYS A 10 6.69 63.12 19.95
CA CYS A 10 7.23 61.83 19.49
C CYS A 10 7.18 60.78 20.60
N SER A 11 6.57 59.63 20.32
CA SER A 11 6.38 58.54 21.28
C SER A 11 7.65 57.82 21.72
N ILE A 12 8.81 58.11 21.12
CA ILE A 12 10.12 57.56 21.51
C ILE A 12 10.90 58.58 22.34
N CYS A 13 11.17 59.78 21.77
CA CYS A 13 12.04 60.74 22.45
C CYS A 13 11.30 61.76 23.33
N ASN A 14 9.98 61.95 23.18
CA ASN A 14 9.15 62.97 23.86
C ASN A 14 9.67 64.42 23.80
N LYS A 15 10.67 64.71 22.95
CA LYS A 15 11.37 66.01 22.88
C LYS A 15 10.94 66.86 21.69
N LEU A 16 10.58 66.22 20.58
CA LEU A 16 10.21 66.88 19.33
C LEU A 16 8.75 66.58 18.98
N PRO A 17 8.07 67.49 18.27
CA PRO A 17 6.74 67.22 17.74
C PRO A 17 6.81 66.04 16.77
N GLY A 18 5.95 65.05 17.00
CA GLY A 18 5.76 63.90 16.15
C GLY A 18 4.90 64.26 14.94
N ILE A 19 5.57 64.52 13.82
CA ILE A 19 4.90 64.91 12.56
C ILE A 19 4.62 63.72 11.64
N ARG A 20 5.16 62.53 11.95
CA ARG A 20 4.92 61.29 11.21
C ARG A 20 4.09 60.35 12.06
N PHE A 21 3.04 59.78 11.50
CA PHE A 21 2.17 58.83 12.19
C PHE A 21 2.32 57.44 11.58
N CYS A 22 2.58 56.43 12.42
CA CYS A 22 2.62 55.03 11.98
C CYS A 22 1.26 54.39 12.26
N ILE A 23 0.58 53.93 11.21
CA ILE A 23 -0.73 53.27 11.32
C ILE A 23 -0.62 51.95 12.08
N GLY A 24 0.41 51.14 11.81
CA GLY A 24 0.59 49.83 12.45
C GLY A 24 0.89 49.92 13.95
N CYS A 25 1.52 51.01 14.40
CA CYS A 25 1.83 51.23 15.82
C CYS A 25 0.84 52.18 16.51
N ASN A 26 -0.03 52.86 15.76
CA ASN A 26 -0.94 53.92 16.22
C ASN A 26 -0.24 55.01 17.06
N LYS A 27 0.93 55.48 16.61
CA LYS A 27 1.81 56.41 17.34
C LYS A 27 2.44 57.48 16.45
N TYR A 28 2.73 58.65 17.03
CA TYR A 28 3.41 59.77 16.37
C TYR A 28 4.92 59.76 16.66
N PHE A 29 5.73 60.02 15.64
CA PHE A 29 7.19 59.98 15.70
C PHE A 29 7.80 61.26 15.10
N CYS A 30 8.94 61.69 15.64
CA CYS A 30 9.75 62.70 14.98
C CYS A 30 10.45 62.08 13.75
N PRO A 31 10.91 62.88 12.77
CA PRO A 31 11.50 62.34 11.54
C PRO A 31 12.71 61.42 11.76
N LYS A 32 13.49 61.66 12.82
CA LYS A 32 14.66 60.83 13.16
C LYS A 32 14.22 59.46 13.69
N ASP A 33 13.33 59.45 14.67
CA ASP A 33 12.88 58.22 15.33
C ASP A 33 11.96 57.39 14.42
N PHE A 34 11.25 58.04 13.48
CA PHE A 34 10.46 57.34 12.47
C PHE A 34 11.33 56.54 11.50
N ARG A 35 12.45 57.10 11.02
CA ARG A 35 13.40 56.37 10.16
C ARG A 35 14.04 55.18 10.88
N GLU A 36 14.30 55.33 12.18
CA GLU A 36 14.82 54.24 13.00
C GLU A 36 13.78 53.13 13.18
N HIS A 37 12.51 53.52 13.41
CA HIS A 37 11.39 52.58 13.47
C HIS A 37 11.23 51.79 12.16
N GLU A 38 11.30 52.45 11.00
CA GLU A 38 11.25 51.78 9.69
C GLU A 38 12.40 50.79 9.49
N LYS A 39 13.62 51.14 9.89
CA LYS A 39 14.77 50.22 9.85
C LYS A 39 14.57 49.00 10.74
N GLN A 40 14.06 49.20 11.95
CA GLN A 40 13.78 48.09 12.87
C GLN A 40 12.69 47.17 12.34
N LEU A 41 11.66 47.72 11.68
CA LEU A 41 10.63 46.91 11.02
C LEU A 41 11.20 46.08 9.87
N ALA A 42 12.03 46.67 9.02
CA ALA A 42 12.70 45.94 7.93
C ALA A 42 13.58 44.81 8.48
N MET A 43 14.39 45.08 9.51
CA MET A 43 15.22 44.06 10.15
C MET A 43 14.39 42.93 10.77
N LYS A 44 13.25 43.24 11.40
CA LYS A 44 12.35 42.21 11.94
C LYS A 44 11.73 41.35 10.84
N PHE A 45 11.29 41.97 9.75
CA PHE A 45 10.72 41.25 8.62
C PHE A 45 11.74 40.28 8.01
N ASP A 46 12.97 40.74 7.77
CA ASP A 46 14.05 39.90 7.24
C ASP A 46 14.39 38.74 8.20
N ASN A 47 14.51 39.02 9.50
CA ASN A 47 14.93 38.02 10.48
C ASN A 47 13.85 37.01 10.86
N GLU A 48 12.58 37.43 10.94
CA GLU A 48 11.49 36.59 11.43
C GLU A 48 10.72 35.94 10.28
N VAL A 49 10.51 36.66 9.18
CA VAL A 49 9.67 36.17 8.06
C VAL A 49 10.53 35.59 6.96
N VAL A 50 11.47 36.37 6.40
CA VAL A 50 12.27 35.93 5.25
C VAL A 50 13.15 34.74 5.63
N ARG A 51 13.85 34.84 6.77
CA ARG A 51 14.67 33.74 7.27
C ARG A 51 13.86 32.47 7.53
N SER A 52 12.68 32.57 8.17
CA SER A 52 11.84 31.40 8.41
C SER A 52 11.33 30.78 7.11
N HIS A 53 10.97 31.61 6.13
CA HIS A 53 10.57 31.16 4.81
C HIS A 53 11.71 30.41 4.11
N ASP A 54 12.92 30.97 4.12
CA ASP A 54 14.08 30.36 3.47
C ASP A 54 14.53 29.07 4.17
N GLU A 55 14.45 29.03 5.51
CA GLU A 55 14.67 27.80 6.28
C GLU A 55 13.67 26.69 5.91
N LEU A 56 12.39 27.03 5.70
CA LEU A 56 11.37 26.07 5.26
C LEU A 56 11.61 25.60 3.82
N LEU A 57 11.96 26.52 2.91
CA LEU A 57 12.31 26.14 1.53
C LEU A 57 13.53 25.23 1.48
N ASP A 58 14.58 25.52 2.26
CA ASP A 58 15.77 24.69 2.36
C ASP A 58 15.44 23.31 2.95
N GLN A 59 14.54 23.23 3.94
CA GLN A 59 14.04 21.95 4.45
C GLN A 59 13.29 21.15 3.39
N ILE A 60 12.41 21.79 2.61
CA ILE A 60 11.69 21.12 1.50
C ILE A 60 12.68 20.62 0.44
N GLN A 61 13.65 21.45 0.03
CA GLN A 61 14.66 21.05 -0.94
C GLN A 61 15.54 19.91 -0.43
N LYS A 62 15.88 19.90 0.87
CA LYS A 62 16.59 18.78 1.50
C LYS A 62 15.74 17.51 1.53
N LEU A 63 14.42 17.60 1.68
CA LEU A 63 13.51 16.45 1.56
C LEU A 63 13.46 15.90 0.13
N GLU A 64 13.61 16.75 -0.89
CA GLU A 64 13.69 16.32 -2.30
C GLU A 64 15.06 15.71 -2.65
N GLN A 65 16.14 16.25 -2.09
CA GLN A 65 17.52 15.82 -2.40
C GLN A 65 17.98 14.61 -1.57
N SER A 66 17.58 14.54 -0.31
CA SER A 66 17.65 13.28 0.41
C SER A 66 16.61 12.38 -0.24
N ASN A 67 17.02 11.24 -0.80
CA ASN A 67 16.10 10.17 -1.20
C ASN A 67 15.40 9.59 0.06
N TYR A 68 14.89 10.41 0.99
CA TYR A 68 14.18 9.99 2.19
C TYR A 68 12.82 9.37 1.85
N LEU A 69 12.34 9.63 0.63
CA LEU A 69 11.31 8.83 -0.05
C LEU A 69 11.75 7.39 -0.37
N SER A 70 12.95 6.93 0.03
CA SER A 70 13.32 5.51 0.12
C SER A 70 13.25 4.95 1.56
N SER A 71 12.58 5.68 2.44
CA SER A 71 11.60 5.29 3.46
C SER A 71 11.38 3.79 3.67
N ASP A 72 11.50 3.38 4.93
CA ASP A 72 11.12 2.08 5.50
C ASP A 72 9.81 1.49 4.91
N LEU A 73 8.85 2.32 4.52
CA LEU A 73 7.61 1.89 3.87
C LEU A 73 7.83 1.23 2.49
N PHE A 74 8.73 1.76 1.65
CA PHE A 74 9.06 1.13 0.37
C PHE A 74 9.77 -0.22 0.58
N ALA A 75 10.65 -0.30 1.59
CA ALA A 75 11.27 -1.55 1.98
C ALA A 75 10.23 -2.57 2.48
N GLN A 76 9.23 -2.13 3.26
CA GLN A 76 8.11 -2.95 3.70
C GLN A 76 7.26 -3.46 2.51
N ILE A 77 6.99 -2.61 1.52
CA ILE A 77 6.28 -3.02 0.29
C ILE A 77 7.09 -4.08 -0.47
N GLU A 78 8.39 -3.88 -0.65
CA GLU A 78 9.22 -4.85 -1.38
C GLU A 78 9.37 -6.17 -0.59
N GLN A 79 9.46 -6.11 0.74
CA GLN A 79 9.46 -7.29 1.60
C GLN A 79 8.12 -8.04 1.52
N TRP A 80 6.99 -7.32 1.53
CA TRP A 80 5.66 -7.90 1.36
C TRP A 80 5.54 -8.62 0.02
N LYS A 81 5.98 -7.97 -1.07
CA LYS A 81 6.00 -8.55 -2.41
C LYS A 81 6.83 -9.84 -2.45
N LYS A 82 8.07 -9.79 -1.95
CA LYS A 82 8.96 -10.98 -1.88
C LYS A 82 8.33 -12.12 -1.08
N THR A 83 7.75 -11.81 0.07
CA THR A 83 7.10 -12.81 0.92
C THR A 83 5.87 -13.43 0.26
N THR A 84 5.10 -12.62 -0.45
CA THR A 84 3.89 -13.05 -1.16
C THR A 84 4.22 -13.97 -2.32
N ILE A 85 5.22 -13.63 -3.14
CA ILE A 85 5.71 -14.50 -4.22
C ILE A 85 6.14 -15.85 -3.66
N ASN A 86 6.97 -15.86 -2.61
CA ASN A 86 7.42 -17.10 -1.97
C ASN A 86 6.25 -17.98 -1.47
N LYS A 87 5.17 -17.38 -0.98
CA LYS A 87 3.98 -18.14 -0.54
C LYS A 87 3.24 -18.77 -1.71
N VAL A 88 3.10 -18.05 -2.83
CA VAL A 88 2.47 -18.55 -4.06
C VAL A 88 3.29 -19.68 -4.66
N GLU A 89 4.62 -19.55 -4.71
CA GLU A 89 5.52 -20.60 -5.19
C GLU A 89 5.39 -21.88 -4.35
N ARG A 90 5.43 -21.76 -3.02
CA ARG A 90 5.24 -22.92 -2.11
C ARG A 90 3.89 -23.60 -2.29
N ALA A 91 2.81 -22.82 -2.47
CA ALA A 91 1.49 -23.38 -2.72
C ALA A 91 1.45 -24.13 -4.06
N THR A 92 2.11 -23.60 -5.08
CA THR A 92 2.24 -24.24 -6.40
C THR A 92 3.03 -25.54 -6.32
N GLU A 93 4.18 -25.53 -5.65
CA GLU A 93 4.99 -26.74 -5.43
C GLU A 93 4.22 -27.83 -4.69
N LYS A 94 3.49 -27.45 -3.63
CA LYS A 94 2.63 -28.37 -2.89
C LYS A 94 1.55 -28.97 -3.79
N ALA A 95 0.86 -28.15 -4.58
CA ALA A 95 -0.17 -28.63 -5.52
C ALA A 95 0.41 -29.58 -6.58
N HIS A 96 1.60 -29.28 -7.12
CA HIS A 96 2.30 -30.18 -8.04
C HIS A 96 2.65 -31.52 -7.39
N HIS A 97 3.14 -31.49 -6.15
CA HIS A 97 3.48 -32.69 -5.42
C HIS A 97 2.23 -33.56 -5.16
N GLU A 98 1.15 -32.97 -4.65
CA GLU A 98 -0.11 -33.66 -4.40
C GLU A 98 -0.70 -34.27 -5.69
N LEU A 99 -0.64 -33.53 -6.81
CA LEU A 99 -1.06 -34.04 -8.10
C LEU A 99 -0.22 -35.25 -8.54
N THR A 100 1.10 -35.17 -8.37
CA THR A 100 2.02 -36.24 -8.72
C THR A 100 1.74 -37.49 -7.89
N GLU A 101 1.58 -37.35 -6.58
CA GLU A 101 1.21 -38.47 -5.71
C GLU A 101 -0.12 -39.12 -6.12
N LEU A 102 -1.13 -38.33 -6.48
CA LEU A 102 -2.42 -38.85 -6.93
C LEU A 102 -2.27 -39.66 -8.22
N ILE A 103 -1.47 -39.16 -9.17
CA ILE A 103 -1.18 -39.87 -10.43
C ILE A 103 -0.43 -41.18 -10.13
N ASP A 104 0.60 -41.13 -9.28
CA ASP A 104 1.40 -42.30 -8.93
C ASP A 104 0.58 -43.37 -8.19
N LYS A 105 -0.29 -42.97 -7.26
CA LYS A 105 -1.24 -43.87 -6.59
C LYS A 105 -2.17 -44.55 -7.60
N LYS A 106 -2.74 -43.81 -8.55
CA LYS A 106 -3.60 -44.37 -9.61
C LYS A 106 -2.82 -45.32 -10.53
N ARG A 107 -1.60 -44.94 -10.93
CA ARG A 107 -0.70 -45.78 -11.73
C ARG A 107 -0.40 -47.10 -11.01
N ALA A 108 0.01 -47.04 -9.75
CA ALA A 108 0.32 -48.22 -8.95
C ALA A 108 -0.89 -49.16 -8.81
N ALA A 109 -2.09 -48.60 -8.62
CA ALA A 109 -3.32 -49.39 -8.56
C ALA A 109 -3.61 -50.12 -9.88
N ILE A 110 -3.45 -49.46 -11.02
CA ILE A 110 -3.59 -50.07 -12.35
C ILE A 110 -2.54 -51.17 -12.56
N THR A 111 -1.27 -50.89 -12.24
CA THR A 111 -0.19 -51.87 -12.36
C THR A 111 -0.47 -53.12 -11.52
N LYS A 112 -0.97 -52.96 -10.29
CA LYS A 112 -1.36 -54.07 -9.43
C LYS A 112 -2.50 -54.90 -10.03
N GLN A 113 -3.52 -54.24 -10.59
CA GLN A 113 -4.64 -54.92 -11.27
C GLN A 113 -4.15 -55.74 -12.47
N LEU A 114 -3.27 -55.16 -13.30
CA LEU A 114 -2.65 -55.87 -14.43
C LEU A 114 -1.82 -57.08 -13.99
N GLN A 115 -1.05 -56.95 -12.91
CA GLN A 115 -0.27 -58.06 -12.36
C GLN A 115 -1.15 -59.22 -11.88
N LEU A 116 -2.30 -58.92 -11.26
CA LEU A 116 -3.25 -59.94 -10.82
C LEU A 116 -3.84 -60.69 -12.03
N ILE A 117 -4.34 -59.97 -13.03
CA ILE A 117 -4.86 -60.58 -14.27
C ILE A 117 -3.77 -61.38 -14.98
N THR A 118 -2.53 -60.88 -15.01
CA THR A 118 -1.40 -61.60 -15.62
C THR A 118 -1.14 -62.95 -14.93
N LYS A 119 -1.24 -63.00 -13.60
CA LYS A 119 -1.10 -64.25 -12.84
C LYS A 119 -2.26 -65.21 -13.14
N GLU A 120 -3.49 -64.69 -13.18
CA GLU A 120 -4.68 -65.49 -13.50
C GLU A 120 -4.58 -66.11 -14.90
N ILE A 121 -4.22 -65.31 -15.91
CA ILE A 121 -4.02 -65.78 -17.29
C ILE A 121 -2.96 -66.89 -17.34
N ARG A 122 -1.86 -66.76 -16.60
CA ARG A 122 -0.78 -67.76 -16.58
C ARG A 122 -1.23 -69.06 -15.93
N SER A 123 -1.83 -69.01 -14.73
CA SER A 123 -2.32 -70.19 -14.01
C SER A 123 -3.34 -70.96 -14.84
N ARG A 124 -4.37 -70.29 -15.39
CA ARG A 124 -5.37 -70.97 -16.24
C ARG A 124 -4.79 -71.57 -17.52
N ARG A 125 -3.76 -70.94 -18.09
CA ARG A 125 -3.06 -71.46 -19.27
C ARG A 125 -2.21 -72.68 -18.95
N GLU A 126 -1.51 -72.67 -17.82
CA GLU A 126 -0.67 -73.78 -17.34
C GLU A 126 -1.51 -74.98 -16.93
N GLU A 127 -2.67 -74.73 -16.32
CA GLU A 127 -3.60 -75.77 -15.86
C GLU A 127 -4.59 -76.22 -16.96
N GLU A 128 -4.57 -75.58 -18.14
CA GLU A 128 -5.50 -75.80 -19.27
C GLU A 128 -7.00 -75.73 -18.88
N ILE A 129 -7.33 -75.00 -17.81
CA ILE A 129 -8.68 -74.81 -17.29
C ILE A 129 -9.22 -73.42 -17.66
N PHE A 130 -9.87 -73.33 -18.81
CA PHE A 130 -10.63 -72.14 -19.16
C PHE A 130 -11.86 -72.52 -19.99
N VAL A 131 -12.98 -71.90 -19.67
CA VAL A 131 -14.22 -71.97 -20.46
C VAL A 131 -14.53 -70.63 -21.12
N GLU A 132 -15.50 -70.57 -22.02
CA GLU A 132 -15.84 -69.35 -22.76
C GLU A 132 -16.15 -68.16 -21.82
N ASN A 133 -16.86 -68.44 -20.73
CA ASN A 133 -17.21 -67.43 -19.72
C ASN A 133 -15.97 -66.83 -19.03
N ASP A 134 -14.92 -67.62 -18.84
CA ASP A 134 -13.66 -67.17 -18.26
C ASP A 134 -12.92 -66.21 -19.18
N ILE A 135 -12.90 -66.53 -20.48
CA ILE A 135 -12.30 -65.68 -21.51
C ILE A 135 -13.04 -64.35 -21.58
N ASP A 136 -14.38 -64.37 -21.54
CA ASP A 136 -15.19 -63.17 -21.58
C ASP A 136 -15.00 -62.31 -20.32
N GLN A 137 -14.89 -62.92 -19.14
CA GLN A 137 -14.60 -62.20 -17.90
C GLN A 137 -13.23 -61.51 -17.97
N LEU A 138 -12.17 -62.22 -18.38
CA LEU A 138 -10.82 -61.66 -18.50
C LEU A 138 -10.77 -60.52 -19.53
N LYS A 139 -11.46 -60.67 -20.67
CA LYS A 139 -11.60 -59.59 -21.67
C LYS A 139 -12.26 -58.35 -21.07
N GLN A 140 -13.36 -58.52 -20.33
CA GLN A 140 -14.04 -57.40 -19.68
C GLN A 140 -13.15 -56.69 -18.65
N GLU A 141 -12.36 -57.43 -17.87
CA GLU A 141 -11.43 -56.82 -16.92
C GLU A 141 -10.30 -56.07 -17.61
N ILE A 142 -9.75 -56.61 -18.69
CA ILE A 142 -8.74 -55.93 -19.51
C ILE A 142 -9.29 -54.64 -20.10
N GLU A 143 -10.52 -54.64 -20.63
CA GLU A 143 -11.14 -53.42 -21.17
C GLU A 143 -11.42 -52.38 -20.08
N LYS A 144 -11.85 -52.78 -18.89
CA LYS A 144 -11.99 -51.87 -17.74
C LYS A 144 -10.65 -51.22 -17.38
N ILE A 145 -9.55 -51.97 -17.44
CA ILE A 145 -8.21 -51.42 -17.18
C ILE A 145 -7.77 -50.46 -18.29
N LYS A 146 -8.02 -50.80 -19.56
CA LYS A 146 -7.75 -49.90 -20.68
C LYS A 146 -8.47 -48.57 -20.52
N GLN A 147 -9.76 -48.58 -20.19
CA GLN A 147 -10.53 -47.35 -19.94
C GLN A 147 -9.95 -46.51 -18.80
N LYS A 148 -9.54 -47.14 -17.68
CA LYS A 148 -8.88 -46.44 -16.57
C LYS A 148 -7.55 -45.81 -17.00
N LEU A 149 -6.78 -46.51 -17.83
CA LEU A 149 -5.51 -46.03 -18.36
C LEU A 149 -5.74 -44.87 -19.35
N GLU A 150 -6.74 -44.97 -20.22
CA GLU A 150 -7.14 -43.91 -21.13
C GLU A 150 -7.56 -42.65 -20.37
N ILE A 151 -8.35 -42.77 -19.29
CA ILE A 151 -8.71 -41.63 -18.43
C ILE A 151 -7.48 -40.96 -17.79
N LEU A 152 -6.43 -41.73 -17.46
CA LEU A 152 -5.19 -41.17 -16.93
C LEU A 152 -4.34 -40.48 -18.00
N ILE A 153 -4.32 -41.02 -19.22
CA ILE A 153 -3.50 -40.51 -20.33
C ILE A 153 -4.17 -39.32 -21.02
N GLN A 154 -5.49 -39.38 -21.19
CA GLN A 154 -6.33 -38.29 -21.71
C GLN A 154 -6.56 -37.25 -20.60
N LYS A 155 -5.51 -36.51 -20.24
CA LYS A 155 -5.68 -35.24 -19.55
C LYS A 155 -6.55 -34.33 -20.42
N ASP A 156 -7.76 -33.96 -19.96
CA ASP A 156 -8.17 -32.55 -20.12
C ASP A 156 -9.40 -32.02 -19.36
N LYS A 157 -10.26 -32.80 -18.67
CA LYS A 157 -11.52 -32.19 -18.16
C LYS A 157 -11.93 -32.43 -16.71
N ASN A 158 -11.38 -33.43 -16.02
CA ASN A 158 -12.00 -33.88 -14.75
C ASN A 158 -11.14 -33.75 -13.49
N GLN A 159 -9.92 -33.22 -13.57
CA GLN A 159 -9.20 -32.76 -12.37
C GLN A 159 -9.14 -31.25 -12.40
N SER A 160 -10.19 -30.63 -11.87
CA SER A 160 -10.19 -29.21 -11.53
C SER A 160 -9.19 -29.00 -10.41
N ILE A 161 -7.93 -28.75 -10.75
CA ILE A 161 -7.08 -27.98 -9.87
C ILE A 161 -7.72 -26.60 -9.88
N ILE A 162 -8.48 -26.29 -8.83
CA ILE A 162 -9.11 -24.99 -8.67
C ILE A 162 -7.98 -24.01 -8.37
N VAL A 163 -7.52 -23.30 -9.39
CA VAL A 163 -6.61 -22.16 -9.24
C VAL A 163 -7.47 -20.89 -9.25
N GLU A 164 -8.14 -20.63 -8.13
CA GLU A 164 -8.98 -19.44 -7.96
C GLU A 164 -8.13 -18.26 -7.47
N ASN A 165 -7.49 -17.56 -8.40
CA ASN A 165 -6.78 -16.30 -8.10
C ASN A 165 -7.73 -15.08 -8.11
N SER A 166 -8.88 -15.19 -8.78
CA SER A 166 -9.84 -14.09 -8.95
C SER A 166 -10.53 -13.65 -7.65
N GLN A 167 -10.41 -14.42 -6.56
CA GLN A 167 -11.01 -14.10 -5.27
C GLN A 167 -10.11 -13.22 -4.38
N ILE A 168 -8.83 -13.04 -4.74
CA ILE A 168 -7.90 -12.23 -3.94
C ILE A 168 -7.98 -10.78 -4.42
N ASP A 169 -8.62 -9.93 -3.61
CA ASP A 169 -8.57 -8.48 -3.81
C ASP A 169 -7.24 -7.91 -3.29
N TRP A 170 -6.27 -7.83 -4.19
CA TRP A 170 -4.93 -7.32 -3.90
C TRP A 170 -4.94 -5.86 -3.39
N ASN A 171 -5.90 -5.04 -3.82
CA ASN A 171 -6.00 -3.64 -3.42
C ASN A 171 -6.44 -3.47 -1.96
N ARG A 172 -7.01 -4.52 -1.35
CA ARG A 172 -7.31 -4.56 0.08
C ARG A 172 -6.11 -5.01 0.92
N LEU A 173 -5.18 -5.75 0.32
CA LEU A 173 -4.01 -6.30 1.03
C LEU A 173 -2.85 -5.30 1.11
N ILE A 174 -2.71 -4.43 0.10
CA ILE A 174 -1.72 -3.36 0.07
C ILE A 174 -2.37 -2.07 -0.46
N TYR A 175 -2.44 -1.05 0.39
CA TYR A 175 -2.97 0.25 0.02
C TYR A 175 -2.24 1.36 0.79
N VAL A 176 -2.17 2.53 0.19
CA VAL A 176 -1.62 3.73 0.81
C VAL A 176 -2.80 4.61 1.21
N ARG A 177 -2.82 5.03 2.48
CA ARG A 177 -3.76 6.04 2.96
C ARG A 177 -2.98 7.22 3.54
N GLU A 178 -3.42 8.42 3.22
CA GLU A 178 -2.97 9.61 3.92
C GLU A 178 -3.61 9.59 5.32
N ILE A 179 -2.78 9.66 6.36
CA ILE A 179 -3.28 9.91 7.71
C ILE A 179 -3.49 11.41 7.76
N GLN A 180 -4.73 11.86 7.59
CA GLN A 180 -5.04 13.26 7.87
C GLN A 180 -4.86 13.50 9.37
N ASP A 181 -4.01 14.46 9.72
CA ASP A 181 -3.83 14.92 11.10
C ASP A 181 -5.18 15.35 11.67
N GLU A 182 -5.62 14.73 12.77
CA GLU A 182 -6.88 15.03 13.48
C GLU A 182 -6.91 16.44 14.12
N HIS A 183 -5.95 17.31 13.81
CA HIS A 183 -5.81 18.64 14.42
C HIS A 183 -6.39 19.81 13.61
N GLU A 184 -6.84 19.62 12.36
CA GLU A 184 -7.41 20.74 11.58
C GLU A 184 -8.87 21.11 11.90
N ILE A 185 -9.60 20.32 12.72
CA ILE A 185 -11.02 20.60 13.01
C ILE A 185 -11.20 21.61 14.16
N GLN A 186 -10.21 21.84 15.03
CA GLN A 186 -10.35 22.78 16.16
C GLN A 186 -9.86 24.21 15.88
N GLY A 187 -9.16 24.46 14.77
CA GLY A 187 -8.62 25.79 14.43
C GLY A 187 -9.57 26.70 13.63
N LYS A 188 -10.55 26.14 12.91
CA LYS A 188 -11.45 26.92 12.02
C LYS A 188 -12.72 27.43 12.71
N GLN A 189 -12.98 27.09 13.98
CA GLN A 189 -14.16 27.55 14.72
C GLN A 189 -13.95 28.82 15.58
N ARG A 190 -12.76 29.45 15.60
CA ARG A 190 -12.53 30.68 16.38
C ARG A 190 -12.45 31.99 15.59
N ASN A 191 -12.60 31.99 14.27
CA ASN A 191 -12.45 33.21 13.46
C ASN A 191 -13.68 33.59 12.61
N TYR A 192 -14.89 33.28 13.09
CA TYR A 192 -16.14 33.83 12.52
C TYR A 192 -17.08 34.47 13.57
N GLU A 193 -16.59 34.78 14.76
CA GLU A 193 -17.30 35.64 15.71
C GLU A 193 -16.45 36.87 15.99
N TYR A 194 -16.45 37.85 15.09
CA TYR A 194 -16.34 39.28 15.42
C TYR A 194 -16.41 40.09 14.13
N PHE A 195 -17.51 40.04 13.41
CA PHE A 195 -17.93 41.21 12.65
C PHE A 195 -19.44 41.35 12.62
N GLN A 196 -19.85 42.53 13.09
CA GLN A 196 -21.19 43.14 13.14
C GLN A 196 -22.05 42.86 14.39
N PRO A 197 -22.94 43.79 14.80
CA PRO A 197 -23.26 45.13 14.25
C PRO A 197 -23.39 46.24 15.32
N LYS A 198 -23.57 47.51 14.91
CA LYS A 198 -24.83 48.26 15.14
C LYS A 198 -24.80 49.73 14.69
N PHE A 199 -25.81 50.02 13.85
CA PHE A 199 -26.45 51.29 13.44
C PHE A 199 -25.73 52.19 12.43
#